data_AF-A0A8T7F1J4-F1
#
_entry.id   AF-A0A8T7F1J4-F1
#
_cell.length_a   1.000
_cell.length_b   1.000
_cell.length_c   1.000
_cell.angle_alpha   90.00
_cell.angle_beta   90.00
_cell.angle_gamma   90.00
#
_symmetry.space_group_name_H-M   'P 1'
#
loop_
_entity.id
_entity.type
_entity.pdbx_description
1 polymer ?
#
loop_
_entity_poly.entity_id
_entity_poly.type
_entity_poly.pdbx_seq_one_letter_code
_entity_poly.pdbx_strand_id
1 'polypeptide(L)'
;MRKIALMILVVLLIAVPTMGSVQAQGGDPAVITGEYLKSQQLENGSWENDLSATAQAVISLSALGEDTSAALAWMESEVVALVSAEEPPSVDTAATILIAVAEAGGDVTTFAEGQLLATFTETLMQSRGEDITELCFGLVALPALGQEFPSTAIMGLGMLQNEDGGYGTPEEQPTGETDATEEPAGDVVSSSTIEETAVCAQVLAAAGETDALAKALEYLKANQKEDGGWAFSFTDAGTSDPFATAIVIQTLLTAGEDLANWGNPENTLFGFINFETGEVTFGDGSIPVANIMSTALAVQVFRGVVWADLGAGLPTSDGGETSDGGDTAATEEGPALDPNWAVVAGGFGMAELDTADDFLVTVVDPFNGDELFGVQIINWTAEYTYTPFLIEQFMTADVLLWLADHEPDFWTNLSDVAIGLLPADVLAQLPEDVQARAGN
;
A
#
# COMPACT_ATOMS: atom_id res chain seq x y z
N MET A 1 36.57 35.19 -55.79
CA MET A 1 36.80 33.90 -55.12
C MET A 1 36.89 34.15 -53.62
N ARG A 2 36.20 33.29 -52.85
CA ARG A 2 36.20 33.12 -51.39
C ARG A 2 35.41 34.11 -50.52
N LYS A 3 34.22 33.62 -50.18
CA LYS A 3 33.31 33.94 -49.07
C LYS A 3 34.05 33.94 -47.72
N ILE A 4 33.77 34.91 -46.85
CA ILE A 4 33.90 34.75 -45.40
C ILE A 4 32.61 35.35 -44.80
N ALA A 5 31.78 34.45 -44.25
CA ALA A 5 30.60 34.77 -43.48
C ALA A 5 31.04 35.06 -42.04
N LEU A 6 30.58 36.18 -41.48
CA LEU A 6 30.75 36.53 -40.08
C LEU A 6 29.51 36.02 -39.32
N MET A 7 29.70 34.98 -38.52
CA MET A 7 28.69 34.35 -37.67
C MET A 7 28.58 35.16 -36.37
N ILE A 8 27.38 35.66 -36.06
CA ILE A 8 27.05 36.32 -34.79
C ILE A 8 26.84 35.22 -33.75
N LEU A 9 27.73 35.16 -32.75
CA LEU A 9 27.60 34.33 -31.57
C LEU A 9 26.71 35.07 -30.56
N VAL A 10 25.44 34.66 -30.45
CA VAL A 10 24.55 35.04 -29.35
C VAL A 10 24.85 34.10 -28.19
N VAL A 11 25.50 34.61 -27.15
CA VAL A 11 25.66 33.91 -25.87
C VAL A 11 24.35 34.03 -25.11
N LEU A 12 23.56 32.96 -25.10
CA LEU A 12 22.41 32.82 -24.22
C LEU A 12 22.93 32.41 -22.84
N LEU A 13 22.89 33.35 -21.87
CA LEU A 13 23.04 33.05 -20.45
C LEU A 13 21.76 32.32 -20.01
N ILE A 14 21.79 31.00 -19.99
CA ILE A 14 20.80 30.19 -19.29
C ILE A 14 21.19 30.29 -17.81
N ALA A 15 20.39 31.03 -17.03
CA ALA A 15 20.42 30.92 -15.59
C ALA A 15 19.95 29.49 -15.26
N VAL A 16 20.90 28.62 -14.94
CA VAL A 16 20.60 27.34 -14.29
C VAL A 16 20.13 27.73 -12.88
N PRO A 17 18.86 27.52 -12.50
CA PRO A 17 18.49 27.67 -11.10
C PRO A 17 19.38 26.69 -10.34
N THR A 18 20.15 27.22 -9.39
CA THR A 18 20.80 26.39 -8.37
C THR A 18 19.66 25.65 -7.68
N MET A 19 19.47 24.37 -8.02
CA MET A 19 18.72 23.46 -7.18
C MET A 19 19.46 23.49 -5.85
N GLY A 20 18.91 24.22 -4.88
CA GLY A 20 19.30 24.02 -3.50
C GLY A 20 19.12 22.54 -3.23
N SER A 21 20.07 21.93 -2.55
CA SER A 21 19.89 20.64 -1.91
C SER A 21 18.59 20.72 -1.10
N VAL A 22 17.51 20.17 -1.65
CA VAL A 22 16.30 19.88 -0.91
C VAL A 22 16.72 18.77 0.04
N GLN A 23 16.80 19.06 1.33
CA GLN A 23 16.78 18.00 2.32
C GLN A 23 15.49 17.22 2.05
N ALA A 24 15.61 15.92 1.74
CA ALA A 24 14.46 15.04 1.72
C ALA A 24 13.82 15.14 3.10
N GLN A 25 12.66 15.80 3.19
CA GLN A 25 11.86 15.74 4.41
C GLN A 25 11.25 14.34 4.41
N GLY A 26 11.74 13.48 5.30
CA GLY A 26 11.05 12.23 5.64
C GLY A 26 9.63 12.59 6.07
N GLY A 27 8.67 12.29 5.20
CA GLY A 27 7.25 12.52 5.45
C GLY A 27 6.50 11.20 5.41
N ASP A 28 5.31 11.20 5.97
CA ASP A 28 4.36 10.09 5.91
C ASP A 28 4.21 9.59 4.45
N PRO A 29 4.53 8.32 4.15
CA PRO A 29 4.45 7.78 2.79
C PRO A 29 3.09 7.97 2.14
N ALA A 30 2.01 7.84 2.90
CA ALA A 30 0.66 8.05 2.38
C ALA A 30 0.43 9.51 1.98
N VAL A 31 0.99 10.47 2.73
CA VAL A 31 0.89 11.90 2.42
C VAL A 31 1.70 12.23 1.18
N ILE A 32 2.97 11.80 1.13
CA ILE A 32 3.86 12.09 -0.01
C ILE A 32 3.28 11.49 -1.30
N THR A 33 2.86 10.22 -1.25
CA THR A 33 2.25 9.54 -2.41
C THR A 33 0.89 10.13 -2.76
N GLY A 34 0.11 10.57 -1.77
CA GLY A 34 -1.15 11.29 -1.98
C GLY A 34 -0.98 12.66 -2.64
N GLU A 35 0.04 13.42 -2.25
CA GLU A 35 0.39 14.70 -2.87
C GLU A 35 0.79 14.52 -4.34
N TYR A 36 1.59 13.48 -4.63
CA TYR A 36 1.87 13.09 -6.01
C TYR A 36 0.58 12.80 -6.76
N LEU A 37 -0.27 11.92 -6.23
CA LEU A 37 -1.52 11.53 -6.86
C LEU A 37 -2.39 12.75 -7.17
N LYS A 38 -2.55 13.67 -6.21
CA LYS A 38 -3.26 14.95 -6.40
C LYS A 38 -2.64 15.81 -7.49
N SER A 39 -1.31 15.84 -7.60
CA SER A 39 -0.62 16.61 -8.65
C SER A 39 -0.85 16.05 -10.07
N GLN A 40 -1.24 14.78 -10.18
CA GLN A 40 -1.56 14.12 -11.46
C GLN A 40 -3.02 14.31 -11.89
N GLN A 41 -3.87 14.92 -11.07
CA GLN A 41 -5.27 15.15 -11.43
C GLN A 41 -5.37 16.07 -12.66
N LEU A 42 -6.14 15.66 -13.66
CA LEU A 42 -6.42 16.46 -14.85
C LEU A 42 -7.42 17.59 -14.52
N GLU A 43 -7.50 18.60 -15.39
CA GLU A 43 -8.39 19.76 -15.20
C GLU A 43 -9.88 19.39 -15.11
N ASN A 44 -10.28 18.28 -15.73
CA ASN A 44 -11.64 17.74 -15.63
C ASN A 44 -11.89 16.95 -14.33
N GLY A 45 -10.89 16.78 -13.47
CA GLY A 45 -10.99 16.08 -12.20
C GLY A 45 -10.62 14.59 -12.27
N SER A 46 -10.35 14.05 -13.45
CA SER A 46 -10.02 12.62 -13.63
C SER A 46 -8.53 12.34 -13.52
N TRP A 47 -8.20 11.06 -13.41
CA TRP A 47 -6.87 10.55 -13.66
C TRP A 47 -6.89 9.76 -14.95
N GLU A 48 -5.98 10.10 -15.87
CA GLU A 48 -5.79 9.42 -17.16
C GLU A 48 -7.04 9.41 -18.08
N ASN A 49 -8.12 10.11 -17.71
CA ASN A 49 -9.48 9.94 -18.27
C ASN A 49 -9.98 8.49 -18.19
N ASP A 50 -9.59 7.78 -17.13
CA ASP A 50 -9.97 6.40 -16.89
C ASP A 50 -10.83 6.31 -15.61
N LEU A 51 -11.94 5.57 -15.69
CA LEU A 51 -12.89 5.42 -14.58
C LEU A 51 -12.28 4.68 -13.39
N SER A 52 -11.52 3.61 -13.66
CA SER A 52 -10.93 2.79 -12.60
C SER A 52 -9.79 3.52 -11.90
N ALA A 53 -8.88 4.16 -12.66
CA ALA A 53 -7.82 5.00 -12.10
C ALA A 53 -8.39 6.16 -11.28
N THR A 54 -9.44 6.81 -11.79
CA THR A 54 -10.11 7.92 -11.06
C THR A 54 -10.79 7.42 -9.80
N ALA A 55 -11.49 6.29 -9.84
CA ALA A 55 -12.14 5.72 -8.67
C ALA A 55 -11.13 5.32 -7.59
N GLN A 56 -10.03 4.66 -7.97
CA GLN A 56 -8.94 4.33 -7.04
C GLN A 56 -8.33 5.59 -6.41
N ALA A 57 -8.11 6.64 -7.21
CA ALA A 57 -7.61 7.91 -6.69
C ALA A 57 -8.59 8.57 -5.71
N VAL A 58 -9.89 8.49 -5.96
CA VAL A 58 -10.92 8.99 -5.04
C VAL A 58 -10.92 8.23 -3.71
N ILE A 59 -10.80 6.89 -3.72
CA ILE A 59 -10.70 6.08 -2.49
C ILE A 59 -9.48 6.57 -1.68
N SER A 60 -8.32 6.65 -2.32
CA SER A 60 -7.07 7.05 -1.68
C SER A 60 -7.10 8.46 -1.12
N LEU A 61 -7.57 9.45 -1.90
CA LEU A 61 -7.62 10.84 -1.48
C LEU A 61 -8.69 11.08 -0.41
N SER A 62 -9.80 10.35 -0.45
CA SER A 62 -10.83 10.42 0.60
C SER A 62 -10.28 9.90 1.94
N ALA A 63 -9.47 8.84 1.92
CA ALA A 63 -8.77 8.33 3.10
C ALA A 63 -7.74 9.32 3.69
N LEU A 64 -7.26 10.28 2.88
CA LEU A 64 -6.43 11.41 3.32
C LEU A 64 -7.26 12.63 3.77
N GLY A 65 -8.58 12.56 3.67
CA GLY A 65 -9.48 13.69 3.95
C GLY A 65 -9.42 14.81 2.90
N GLU A 66 -8.93 14.51 1.69
CA GLU A 66 -8.84 15.47 0.58
C GLU A 66 -10.18 15.61 -0.16
N ASP A 67 -10.38 16.75 -0.82
CA ASP A 67 -11.60 17.02 -1.60
C ASP A 67 -11.60 16.25 -2.93
N THR A 68 -12.55 15.33 -3.08
CA THR A 68 -12.73 14.48 -4.27
C THR A 68 -13.93 14.87 -5.13
N SER A 69 -14.60 15.99 -4.83
CA SER A 69 -15.86 16.38 -5.47
C SER A 69 -15.77 16.56 -6.99
N ALA A 70 -14.67 17.11 -7.51
CA ALA A 70 -14.46 17.25 -8.96
C ALA A 70 -14.35 15.90 -9.67
N ALA A 71 -13.65 14.94 -9.06
CA ALA A 71 -13.47 13.59 -9.59
C ALA A 71 -14.79 12.81 -9.58
N LEU A 72 -15.56 12.90 -8.49
CA LEU A 72 -16.89 12.31 -8.40
C LEU A 72 -17.84 12.87 -9.47
N ALA A 73 -17.84 14.18 -9.69
CA ALA A 73 -18.67 14.82 -10.71
C ALA A 73 -18.30 14.36 -12.13
N TRP A 74 -17.00 14.19 -12.40
CA TRP A 74 -16.53 13.65 -13.67
C TRP A 74 -16.97 12.19 -13.86
N MET A 75 -16.73 11.32 -12.88
CA MET A 75 -17.15 9.91 -12.94
C MET A 75 -18.66 9.78 -13.12
N GLU A 76 -19.46 10.59 -12.40
CA GLU A 76 -20.91 10.61 -12.56
C GLU A 76 -21.31 10.91 -14.00
N SER A 77 -20.69 11.93 -14.61
CA SER A 77 -20.99 12.31 -15.99
C SER A 77 -20.63 11.24 -17.01
N GLU A 78 -19.49 10.57 -16.84
CA GLU A 78 -19.03 9.49 -17.72
C GLU A 78 -19.91 8.25 -17.57
N VAL A 79 -20.28 7.86 -16.34
CA VAL A 79 -21.19 6.73 -16.09
C VAL A 79 -22.55 6.97 -16.74
N VAL A 80 -23.13 8.17 -16.58
CA VAL A 80 -24.40 8.52 -17.23
C VAL A 80 -24.28 8.44 -18.75
N ALA A 81 -23.16 8.89 -19.33
CA ALA A 81 -22.92 8.82 -20.76
C ALA A 81 -22.82 7.37 -21.26
N LEU A 82 -22.05 6.52 -20.57
CA LEU A 82 -21.85 5.11 -20.87
C LEU A 82 -23.15 4.31 -20.79
N VAL A 83 -23.91 4.46 -19.70
CA VAL A 83 -25.21 3.80 -19.55
C VAL A 83 -26.20 4.27 -20.63
N SER A 84 -26.22 5.57 -20.95
CA SER A 84 -27.07 6.11 -22.01
C SER A 84 -26.69 5.60 -23.41
N ALA A 85 -25.43 5.20 -23.60
CA ALA A 85 -24.93 4.60 -24.83
C ALA A 85 -25.15 3.08 -24.89
N GLU A 86 -25.78 2.47 -23.88
CA GLU A 86 -25.91 1.01 -23.73
C GLU A 86 -24.55 0.28 -23.62
N GLU A 87 -23.52 0.99 -23.15
CA GLU A 87 -22.17 0.49 -22.92
C GLU A 87 -21.76 0.72 -21.46
N PRO A 88 -22.47 0.13 -20.47
CA PRO A 88 -22.18 0.39 -19.07
C PRO A 88 -20.76 -0.08 -18.69
N PRO A 89 -20.18 0.48 -17.61
CA PRO A 89 -18.92 -0.01 -17.08
C PRO A 89 -19.00 -1.51 -16.76
N SER A 90 -17.86 -2.20 -16.87
CA SER A 90 -17.70 -3.58 -16.40
C SER A 90 -17.94 -3.68 -14.89
N VAL A 91 -18.19 -4.90 -14.39
CA VAL A 91 -18.57 -5.13 -12.98
C VAL A 91 -17.50 -4.65 -12.02
N ASP A 92 -16.23 -4.88 -12.33
CA ASP A 92 -15.06 -4.45 -11.55
C ASP A 92 -14.93 -2.93 -11.50
N THR A 93 -15.09 -2.25 -12.64
CA THR A 93 -15.08 -0.79 -12.71
C THR A 93 -16.25 -0.21 -11.92
N ALA A 94 -17.46 -0.77 -12.09
CA ALA A 94 -18.64 -0.33 -11.37
C ALA A 94 -18.50 -0.55 -9.85
N ALA A 95 -17.98 -1.70 -9.42
CA ALA A 95 -17.68 -1.99 -8.01
C ALA A 95 -16.72 -0.95 -7.42
N THR A 96 -15.62 -0.66 -8.13
CA THR A 96 -14.61 0.30 -7.68
C THR A 96 -15.19 1.71 -7.56
N ILE A 97 -16.03 2.14 -8.52
CA ILE A 97 -16.71 3.44 -8.44
C ILE A 97 -17.67 3.49 -7.24
N LEU A 98 -18.45 2.43 -7.00
CA LEU A 98 -19.37 2.38 -5.86
C LEU A 98 -18.62 2.46 -4.53
N ILE A 99 -17.49 1.77 -4.41
CA ILE A 99 -16.58 1.88 -3.26
C ILE A 99 -16.07 3.31 -3.11
N ALA A 100 -15.60 3.94 -4.19
CA ALA A 100 -15.11 5.31 -4.18
C ALA A 100 -16.18 6.33 -3.74
N VAL A 101 -17.42 6.16 -4.21
CA VAL A 101 -18.55 7.01 -3.81
C VAL A 101 -18.84 6.84 -2.32
N ALA A 102 -18.87 5.60 -1.81
CA ALA A 102 -19.11 5.34 -0.39
C ALA A 102 -18.01 5.93 0.50
N GLU A 103 -16.74 5.74 0.13
CA GLU A 103 -15.58 6.23 0.88
C GLU A 103 -15.53 7.77 0.91
N ALA A 104 -15.92 8.42 -0.18
CA ALA A 104 -16.06 9.87 -0.23
C ALA A 104 -17.29 10.41 0.54
N GLY A 105 -18.05 9.55 1.23
CA GLY A 105 -19.26 9.90 1.97
C GLY A 105 -20.47 10.23 1.09
N GLY A 106 -20.44 9.82 -0.18
CA GLY A 106 -21.53 9.96 -1.14
C GLY A 106 -22.63 8.91 -0.97
N ASP A 107 -23.80 9.19 -1.55
CA ASP A 107 -24.92 8.25 -1.57
C ASP A 107 -24.90 7.41 -2.85
N VAL A 108 -24.39 6.17 -2.72
CA VAL A 108 -24.30 5.16 -3.77
C VAL A 108 -25.64 4.85 -4.45
N THR A 109 -26.77 5.07 -3.77
CA THR A 109 -28.11 4.79 -4.32
C THR A 109 -28.62 5.86 -5.27
N THR A 110 -28.01 7.05 -5.23
CA THR A 110 -28.40 8.20 -6.05
C THR A 110 -27.34 8.62 -7.06
N PHE A 111 -26.10 8.15 -6.91
CA PHE A 111 -25.01 8.41 -7.84
C PHE A 111 -25.36 8.00 -9.27
N ALA A 112 -25.09 8.87 -10.25
CA ALA A 112 -25.46 8.68 -11.64
C ALA A 112 -26.96 8.35 -11.80
N GLU A 113 -27.82 9.08 -11.10
CA GLU A 113 -29.27 8.88 -11.04
C GLU A 113 -29.69 7.44 -10.60
N GLY A 114 -28.82 6.75 -9.88
CA GLY A 114 -29.00 5.35 -9.47
C GLY A 114 -28.77 4.32 -10.59
N GLN A 115 -28.37 4.75 -11.77
CA GLN A 115 -28.15 3.89 -12.93
C GLN A 115 -26.96 2.95 -12.74
N LEU A 116 -25.90 3.42 -12.06
CA LEU A 116 -24.72 2.61 -11.77
C LEU A 116 -25.09 1.41 -10.91
N LEU A 117 -25.73 1.65 -9.76
CA LEU A 117 -26.12 0.60 -8.82
C LEU A 117 -27.10 -0.38 -9.46
N ALA A 118 -28.07 0.11 -10.24
CA ALA A 118 -29.03 -0.74 -10.93
C ALA A 118 -28.34 -1.68 -11.93
N THR A 119 -27.47 -1.13 -12.78
CA THR A 119 -26.72 -1.91 -13.77
C THR A 119 -25.76 -2.88 -13.10
N PHE A 120 -25.01 -2.42 -12.10
CA PHE A 120 -24.09 -3.25 -11.32
C PHE A 120 -24.80 -4.46 -10.71
N THR A 121 -25.93 -4.24 -10.04
CA THR A 121 -26.70 -5.32 -9.41
C THR A 121 -27.22 -6.31 -10.46
N GLU A 122 -27.72 -5.81 -11.59
CA GLU A 122 -28.18 -6.65 -12.70
C GLU A 122 -27.04 -7.49 -13.27
N THR A 123 -25.89 -6.88 -13.60
CA THR A 123 -24.74 -7.57 -14.17
C THR A 123 -24.13 -8.56 -13.20
N LEU A 124 -23.96 -8.22 -11.92
CA LEU A 124 -23.47 -9.13 -10.88
C LEU A 124 -24.40 -10.35 -10.71
N MET A 125 -25.72 -10.14 -10.79
CA MET A 125 -26.69 -11.25 -10.77
C MET A 125 -26.64 -12.10 -12.05
N GLN A 126 -26.32 -11.50 -13.19
CA GLN A 126 -26.24 -12.18 -14.49
C GLN A 126 -24.93 -12.93 -14.68
N SER A 127 -23.81 -12.46 -14.12
CA SER A 127 -22.49 -13.06 -14.30
C SER A 127 -22.44 -14.51 -13.84
N ARG A 128 -23.30 -14.91 -12.90
CA ARG A 128 -23.47 -16.30 -12.41
C ARG A 128 -22.16 -17.02 -12.01
N GLY A 129 -21.06 -16.28 -11.83
CA GLY A 129 -19.72 -16.84 -11.63
C GLY A 129 -19.08 -17.46 -12.89
N GLU A 130 -19.51 -17.06 -14.09
CA GLU A 130 -18.84 -17.43 -15.35
C GLU A 130 -17.48 -16.73 -15.48
N ASP A 131 -17.36 -15.51 -14.94
CA ASP A 131 -16.11 -14.80 -14.74
C ASP A 131 -15.87 -14.64 -13.23
N ILE A 132 -14.88 -15.34 -12.70
CA ILE A 132 -14.53 -15.33 -11.27
C ILE A 132 -14.03 -13.96 -10.82
N THR A 133 -13.37 -13.23 -11.72
CA THR A 133 -12.77 -11.93 -11.45
C THR A 133 -13.87 -10.90 -11.28
N GLU A 134 -14.80 -10.82 -12.24
CA GLU A 134 -15.97 -9.96 -12.11
C GLU A 134 -16.83 -10.31 -10.89
N LEU A 135 -16.95 -11.61 -10.56
CA LEU A 135 -17.67 -12.04 -9.36
C LEU A 135 -17.00 -11.53 -8.09
N CYS A 136 -15.69 -11.73 -7.92
CA CYS A 136 -14.99 -11.33 -6.70
C CYS A 136 -14.92 -9.80 -6.55
N PHE A 137 -14.63 -9.06 -7.62
CA PHE A 137 -14.71 -7.60 -7.59
C PHE A 137 -16.12 -7.09 -7.34
N GLY A 138 -17.15 -7.73 -7.91
CA GLY A 138 -18.53 -7.37 -7.61
C GLY A 138 -18.89 -7.63 -6.13
N LEU A 139 -18.47 -8.75 -5.58
CA LEU A 139 -18.74 -9.07 -4.18
C LEU A 139 -18.02 -8.12 -3.22
N VAL A 140 -16.78 -7.70 -3.51
CA VAL A 140 -16.00 -6.84 -2.60
C VAL A 140 -16.64 -5.47 -2.37
N ALA A 141 -17.50 -5.00 -3.27
CA ALA A 141 -18.23 -3.74 -3.11
C ALA A 141 -19.48 -3.85 -2.22
N LEU A 142 -20.00 -5.05 -1.94
CA LEU A 142 -21.26 -5.21 -1.19
C LEU A 142 -21.24 -4.59 0.22
N PRO A 143 -20.15 -4.72 1.02
CA PRO A 143 -20.04 -4.04 2.31
C PRO A 143 -20.21 -2.52 2.20
N ALA A 144 -19.60 -1.89 1.18
CA ALA A 144 -19.72 -0.45 0.93
C ALA A 144 -21.16 -0.02 0.58
N LEU A 145 -21.96 -0.97 0.07
CA LEU A 145 -23.39 -0.78 -0.19
C LEU A 145 -24.27 -1.10 1.03
N GLY A 146 -23.68 -1.48 2.17
CA GLY A 146 -24.39 -1.96 3.36
C GLY A 146 -25.12 -3.29 3.11
N GLN A 147 -24.65 -4.10 2.16
CA GLN A 147 -25.24 -5.38 1.80
C GLN A 147 -24.43 -6.55 2.33
N GLU A 148 -25.13 -7.59 2.79
CA GLU A 148 -24.50 -8.86 3.15
C GLU A 148 -24.10 -9.65 1.90
N PHE A 149 -23.04 -10.45 2.02
CA PHE A 149 -22.64 -11.36 0.95
C PHE A 149 -23.72 -12.45 0.72
N PRO A 150 -24.14 -12.68 -0.55
CA PRO A 150 -25.04 -13.79 -0.85
C PRO A 150 -24.38 -15.13 -0.56
N SER A 151 -24.92 -15.89 0.40
CA SER A 151 -24.38 -17.22 0.79
C SER A 151 -24.15 -18.17 -0.40
N THR A 152 -24.98 -18.10 -1.44
CA THR A 152 -24.82 -18.90 -2.67
C THR A 152 -23.62 -18.46 -3.51
N ALA A 153 -23.30 -17.16 -3.52
CA ALA A 153 -22.13 -16.64 -4.23
C ALA A 153 -20.84 -17.04 -3.50
N ILE A 154 -20.83 -16.89 -2.18
CA ILE A 154 -19.71 -17.30 -1.32
C ILE A 154 -19.43 -18.80 -1.40
N MET A 155 -20.48 -19.64 -1.33
CA MET A 155 -20.36 -21.08 -1.58
C MET A 155 -19.85 -21.38 -2.99
N GLY A 156 -20.25 -20.57 -3.97
CA GLY A 156 -19.77 -20.63 -5.35
C GLY A 156 -18.26 -20.44 -5.45
N LEU A 157 -17.71 -19.45 -4.75
CA LEU A 157 -16.25 -19.21 -4.71
C LEU A 157 -15.49 -20.45 -4.24
N GLY A 158 -15.91 -21.08 -3.14
CA GLY A 158 -15.27 -22.30 -2.65
C GLY A 158 -15.32 -23.48 -3.63
N MET A 159 -16.28 -23.52 -4.57
CA MET A 159 -16.37 -24.53 -5.62
C MET A 159 -15.55 -24.19 -6.88
N LEU A 160 -15.29 -22.91 -7.11
CA LEU A 160 -14.52 -22.39 -8.25
C LEU A 160 -13.02 -22.29 -7.95
N GLN A 161 -12.63 -22.40 -6.67
CA GLN A 161 -11.23 -22.42 -6.26
C GLN A 161 -10.46 -23.59 -6.89
N ASN A 162 -9.29 -23.29 -7.44
CA ASN A 162 -8.42 -24.29 -8.08
C ASN A 162 -7.80 -25.24 -7.04
N GLU A 163 -7.26 -26.37 -7.52
CA GLU A 163 -6.60 -27.36 -6.64
C GLU A 163 -5.39 -26.79 -5.91
N ASP A 164 -4.72 -25.79 -6.47
CA ASP A 164 -3.59 -25.08 -5.86
C ASP A 164 -4.01 -24.04 -4.82
N GLY A 165 -5.32 -23.85 -4.60
CA GLY A 165 -5.89 -22.90 -3.66
C GLY A 165 -6.11 -21.50 -4.23
N GLY A 166 -5.62 -21.21 -5.44
CA GLY A 166 -5.82 -19.92 -6.07
C GLY A 166 -7.13 -19.82 -6.87
N TYR A 167 -7.33 -18.64 -7.46
CA TYR A 167 -8.42 -18.31 -8.37
C TYR A 167 -7.83 -17.83 -9.68
N GLY A 168 -8.47 -18.23 -10.78
CA GLY A 168 -7.97 -18.07 -12.13
C GLY A 168 -9.09 -18.26 -13.14
N THR A 169 -8.96 -17.69 -14.32
CA THR A 169 -9.76 -18.16 -15.46
C THR A 169 -9.22 -19.50 -15.97
N PRO A 170 -10.06 -20.38 -16.54
CA PRO A 170 -9.57 -21.50 -17.33
C PRO A 170 -8.77 -20.95 -18.51
N GLU A 171 -7.52 -21.37 -18.72
CA GLU A 171 -6.77 -20.94 -19.90
C GLU A 171 -7.55 -21.33 -21.17
N GLU A 172 -8.03 -20.33 -21.93
CA GLU A 172 -8.27 -20.55 -23.34
C GLU A 172 -6.91 -20.87 -23.96
N GLN A 173 -6.77 -22.12 -24.43
CA GLN A 173 -5.62 -22.58 -25.20
C GLN A 173 -5.16 -21.46 -26.15
N PRO A 174 -3.85 -21.16 -26.26
CA PRO A 174 -3.38 -20.18 -27.22
C PRO A 174 -3.91 -20.60 -28.59
N THR A 175 -4.62 -19.69 -29.26
CA THR A 175 -5.18 -19.89 -30.61
C THR A 175 -4.08 -19.91 -31.69
N GLY A 176 -2.95 -20.57 -31.40
CA GLY A 176 -2.03 -21.01 -32.42
C GLY A 176 -2.77 -21.99 -33.30
N GLU A 177 -2.75 -21.76 -34.60
CA GLU A 177 -3.20 -22.72 -35.61
C GLU A 177 -2.48 -24.06 -35.42
N THR A 178 -3.00 -24.92 -34.56
CA THR A 178 -2.64 -26.34 -34.52
C THR A 178 -3.73 -27.11 -35.25
N ASP A 179 -3.29 -27.77 -36.32
CA ASP A 179 -4.06 -28.58 -37.25
C ASP A 179 -5.15 -29.41 -36.54
N ALA A 180 -6.39 -29.31 -37.01
CA ALA A 180 -7.62 -29.78 -36.36
C ALA A 180 -7.79 -31.32 -36.32
N THR A 181 -6.74 -32.06 -36.03
CA THR A 181 -6.75 -33.54 -36.01
C THR A 181 -6.21 -34.16 -34.72
N GLU A 182 -5.73 -33.36 -33.77
CA GLU A 182 -5.43 -33.84 -32.42
C GLU A 182 -6.54 -33.35 -31.49
N GLU A 183 -7.33 -34.28 -30.93
CA GLU A 183 -8.15 -33.93 -29.77
C GLU A 183 -7.22 -33.39 -28.69
N PRO A 184 -7.52 -32.25 -28.03
CA PRO A 184 -6.69 -31.76 -26.95
C PRO A 184 -6.78 -32.76 -25.80
N ALA A 185 -5.78 -33.62 -25.71
CA ALA A 185 -5.54 -34.50 -24.58
C ALA A 185 -4.77 -33.71 -23.53
N GLY A 186 -5.49 -32.98 -22.68
CA GLY A 186 -4.95 -32.31 -21.50
C GLY A 186 -6.07 -31.60 -20.75
N ASP A 187 -6.18 -31.85 -19.44
CA ASP A 187 -7.05 -31.08 -18.56
C ASP A 187 -6.76 -29.58 -18.76
N VAL A 188 -7.80 -28.77 -18.92
CA VAL A 188 -7.66 -27.31 -18.87
C VAL A 188 -7.23 -26.99 -17.43
N VAL A 189 -5.94 -26.81 -17.22
CA VAL A 189 -5.41 -26.31 -15.95
C VAL A 189 -5.78 -24.83 -15.94
N SER A 190 -6.74 -24.43 -15.12
CA SER A 190 -6.91 -23.01 -14.81
C SER A 190 -5.63 -22.54 -14.13
N SER A 191 -5.01 -21.50 -14.68
CA SER A 191 -3.86 -20.88 -14.04
C SER A 191 -4.38 -19.84 -13.06
N SER A 192 -4.20 -20.13 -11.78
CA SER A 192 -4.46 -19.17 -10.71
C SER A 192 -3.56 -17.94 -10.88
N THR A 193 -4.10 -16.76 -10.60
CA THR A 193 -3.36 -15.49 -10.64
C THR A 193 -3.30 -14.88 -9.23
N ILE A 194 -2.31 -14.02 -8.97
CA ILE A 194 -2.17 -13.37 -7.66
C ILE A 194 -3.36 -12.44 -7.39
N GLU A 195 -3.73 -11.64 -8.39
CA GLU A 195 -4.71 -10.57 -8.27
C GLU A 195 -6.11 -11.12 -8.04
N GLU A 196 -6.52 -12.10 -8.85
CA GLU A 196 -7.84 -12.72 -8.72
C GLU A 196 -7.90 -13.50 -7.40
N THR A 197 -6.83 -14.21 -7.04
CA THR A 197 -6.77 -14.90 -5.74
C THR A 197 -6.89 -13.92 -4.58
N ALA A 198 -6.18 -12.80 -4.62
CA ALA A 198 -6.17 -11.82 -3.55
C ALA A 198 -7.53 -11.15 -3.36
N VAL A 199 -8.20 -10.75 -4.45
CA VAL A 199 -9.54 -10.13 -4.38
C VAL A 199 -10.59 -11.13 -3.92
N CYS A 200 -10.57 -12.37 -4.43
CA CYS A 200 -11.46 -13.41 -3.93
C CYS A 200 -11.21 -13.73 -2.45
N ALA A 201 -9.95 -13.74 -2.01
CA ALA A 201 -9.60 -13.93 -0.60
C ALA A 201 -10.10 -12.80 0.31
N GLN A 202 -10.11 -11.53 -0.16
CA GLN A 202 -10.74 -10.43 0.59
C GLN A 202 -12.22 -10.70 0.84
N VAL A 203 -12.94 -11.15 -0.19
CA VAL A 203 -14.37 -11.51 -0.07
C VAL A 203 -14.57 -12.67 0.90
N LEU A 204 -13.74 -13.72 0.82
CA LEU A 204 -13.84 -14.87 1.72
C LEU A 204 -13.55 -14.48 3.17
N ALA A 205 -12.54 -13.64 3.41
CA ALA A 205 -12.21 -13.11 4.73
C ALA A 205 -13.37 -12.30 5.31
N ALA A 206 -13.90 -11.34 4.55
CA ALA A 206 -15.03 -10.52 4.99
C ALA A 206 -16.33 -11.33 5.18
N ALA A 207 -16.51 -12.42 4.42
CA ALA A 207 -17.62 -13.35 4.60
C ALA A 207 -17.43 -14.33 5.78
N GLY A 208 -16.23 -14.40 6.37
CA GLY A 208 -15.90 -15.35 7.44
C GLY A 208 -15.72 -16.80 6.97
N GLU A 209 -15.43 -17.02 5.68
CA GLU A 209 -15.22 -18.36 5.12
C GLU A 209 -13.80 -18.85 5.33
N THR A 210 -13.58 -19.67 6.36
CA THR A 210 -12.23 -20.05 6.79
C THR A 210 -11.53 -21.04 5.88
N ASP A 211 -12.24 -22.05 5.35
CA ASP A 211 -11.61 -23.18 4.66
C ASP A 211 -11.07 -22.78 3.28
N ALA A 212 -11.86 -22.02 2.52
CA ALA A 212 -11.45 -21.50 1.21
C ALA A 212 -10.41 -20.37 1.36
N LEU A 213 -10.56 -19.50 2.37
CA LEU A 213 -9.57 -18.47 2.68
C LEU A 213 -8.20 -19.08 3.00
N ALA A 214 -8.14 -20.11 3.86
CA ALA A 214 -6.88 -20.73 4.24
C ALA A 214 -6.09 -21.26 3.02
N LYS A 215 -6.78 -21.85 2.03
CA LYS A 215 -6.15 -22.30 0.78
C LYS A 215 -5.68 -21.15 -0.09
N ALA A 216 -6.45 -20.06 -0.17
CA ALA A 216 -6.05 -18.87 -0.91
C ALA A 216 -4.81 -18.21 -0.29
N LEU A 217 -4.76 -18.13 1.04
CA LEU A 217 -3.58 -17.65 1.77
C LEU A 217 -2.38 -18.58 1.56
N GLU A 218 -2.56 -19.90 1.58
CA GLU A 218 -1.48 -20.85 1.25
C GLU A 218 -0.93 -20.62 -0.17
N TYR A 219 -1.81 -20.42 -1.15
CA TYR A 219 -1.42 -20.07 -2.52
C TYR A 219 -0.63 -18.75 -2.57
N LEU A 220 -1.13 -17.68 -1.95
CA LEU A 220 -0.44 -16.39 -1.91
C LEU A 220 0.93 -16.53 -1.24
N LYS A 221 1.03 -17.28 -0.13
CA LYS A 221 2.30 -17.52 0.57
C LYS A 221 3.28 -18.30 -0.29
N ALA A 222 2.81 -19.31 -1.01
CA ALA A 222 3.65 -20.12 -1.91
C ALA A 222 4.22 -19.32 -3.10
N ASN A 223 3.57 -18.22 -3.48
CA ASN A 223 3.99 -17.36 -4.58
C ASN A 223 4.71 -16.06 -4.15
N GLN A 224 4.83 -15.83 -2.84
CA GLN A 224 5.55 -14.69 -2.27
C GLN A 224 7.04 -14.72 -2.66
N LYS A 225 7.60 -13.54 -2.96
CA LYS A 225 9.02 -13.38 -3.30
C LYS A 225 9.89 -13.22 -2.05
N GLU A 226 11.21 -13.34 -2.23
CA GLU A 226 12.17 -13.22 -1.13
C GLU A 226 12.14 -11.86 -0.44
N ASP A 227 11.74 -10.81 -1.16
CA ASP A 227 11.60 -9.44 -0.65
C ASP A 227 10.27 -9.18 0.07
N GLY A 228 9.40 -10.18 0.18
CA GLY A 228 8.07 -10.07 0.80
C GLY A 228 6.94 -9.73 -0.17
N GLY A 229 7.22 -9.29 -1.41
CA GLY A 229 6.20 -8.88 -2.37
C GLY A 229 5.67 -10.00 -3.25
N TRP A 230 4.84 -9.61 -4.24
CA TRP A 230 4.26 -10.51 -5.23
C TRP A 230 4.41 -9.95 -6.63
N ALA A 231 4.60 -10.84 -7.61
CA ALA A 231 4.64 -10.46 -9.01
C ALA A 231 3.22 -10.23 -9.53
N PHE A 232 3.09 -9.30 -10.46
CA PHE A 232 1.88 -9.15 -11.26
C PHE A 232 1.87 -10.20 -12.37
N SER A 233 0.70 -10.73 -12.73
CA SER A 233 0.58 -11.85 -13.69
C SER A 233 1.15 -11.55 -15.09
N PHE A 234 1.35 -10.27 -15.42
CA PHE A 234 1.95 -9.82 -16.69
C PHE A 234 3.39 -9.29 -16.58
N THR A 235 3.98 -9.27 -15.38
CA THR A 235 5.38 -8.90 -15.17
C THR A 235 6.29 -10.13 -15.12
N ASP A 236 7.61 -9.92 -15.03
CA ASP A 236 8.52 -11.03 -14.75
C ASP A 236 8.09 -11.70 -13.44
N ALA A 237 7.77 -13.01 -13.52
CA ALA A 237 7.36 -13.79 -12.36
C ALA A 237 8.42 -13.84 -11.25
N GLY A 238 9.66 -13.43 -11.54
CA GLY A 238 10.74 -13.29 -10.57
C GLY A 238 10.75 -11.99 -9.75
N THR A 239 9.98 -10.97 -10.14
CA THR A 239 10.09 -9.62 -9.56
C THR A 239 8.77 -9.18 -8.93
N SER A 240 8.84 -8.61 -7.73
CA SER A 240 7.69 -8.03 -7.06
C SER A 240 7.16 -6.80 -7.79
N ASP A 241 5.85 -6.60 -7.71
CA ASP A 241 5.11 -5.52 -8.35
C ASP A 241 4.28 -4.77 -7.30
N PRO A 242 4.23 -3.42 -7.35
CA PRO A 242 3.52 -2.64 -6.34
C PRO A 242 1.99 -2.85 -6.36
N PHE A 243 1.38 -3.08 -7.53
CA PHE A 243 -0.06 -3.31 -7.62
C PHE A 243 -0.43 -4.65 -6.98
N ALA A 244 0.23 -5.73 -7.40
CA ALA A 244 -0.01 -7.06 -6.84
C ALA A 244 0.29 -7.09 -5.34
N THR A 245 1.41 -6.48 -4.93
CA THR A 245 1.81 -6.40 -3.52
C THR A 245 0.79 -5.63 -2.68
N ALA A 246 0.30 -4.48 -3.16
CA ALA A 246 -0.68 -3.69 -2.42
C ALA A 246 -2.01 -4.43 -2.23
N ILE A 247 -2.53 -5.09 -3.27
CA ILE A 247 -3.78 -5.86 -3.16
C ILE A 247 -3.62 -7.04 -2.21
N VAL A 248 -2.49 -7.75 -2.25
CA VAL A 248 -2.24 -8.85 -1.30
C VAL A 248 -2.15 -8.31 0.12
N ILE A 249 -1.50 -7.17 0.37
CA ILE A 249 -1.47 -6.56 1.71
C ILE A 249 -2.91 -6.25 2.19
N GLN A 250 -3.76 -5.67 1.35
CA GLN A 250 -5.17 -5.45 1.68
C GLN A 250 -5.89 -6.76 2.04
N THR A 251 -5.61 -7.85 1.31
CA THR A 251 -6.12 -9.19 1.63
C THR A 251 -5.67 -9.68 3.00
N LEU A 252 -4.38 -9.56 3.31
CA LEU A 252 -3.82 -9.97 4.60
C LEU A 252 -4.45 -9.18 5.75
N LEU A 253 -4.57 -7.86 5.59
CA LEU A 253 -5.23 -7.00 6.58
C LEU A 253 -6.70 -7.39 6.78
N THR A 254 -7.44 -7.66 5.69
CA THR A 254 -8.85 -8.11 5.75
C THR A 254 -8.98 -9.46 6.45
N ALA A 255 -8.01 -10.36 6.25
CA ALA A 255 -7.98 -11.68 6.88
C ALA A 255 -7.52 -11.64 8.35
N GLY A 256 -7.09 -10.48 8.86
CA GLY A 256 -6.52 -10.34 10.19
C GLY A 256 -5.16 -11.03 10.34
N GLU A 257 -4.44 -11.22 9.23
CA GLU A 257 -3.09 -11.75 9.22
C GLU A 257 -2.10 -10.71 9.74
N ASP A 258 -1.10 -11.18 10.48
CA ASP A 258 0.02 -10.35 10.93
C ASP A 258 1.09 -10.28 9.85
N LEU A 259 1.30 -9.08 9.30
CA LEU A 259 2.23 -8.81 8.19
C LEU A 259 3.68 -9.22 8.49
N ALA A 260 4.08 -9.30 9.77
CA ALA A 260 5.40 -9.80 10.14
C ALA A 260 5.60 -11.28 9.76
N ASN A 261 4.54 -12.10 9.86
CA ASN A 261 4.56 -13.49 9.38
C ASN A 261 4.64 -13.59 7.85
N TRP A 262 4.41 -12.46 7.17
CA TRP A 262 4.51 -12.29 5.73
C TRP A 262 5.78 -11.55 5.31
N GLY A 263 6.77 -11.40 6.21
CA GLY A 263 8.03 -10.77 5.86
C GLY A 263 7.94 -9.25 5.68
N ASN A 264 6.93 -8.62 6.29
CA ASN A 264 6.67 -7.18 6.23
C ASN A 264 6.55 -6.66 4.79
N PRO A 265 5.58 -7.16 4.00
CA PRO A 265 5.38 -6.79 2.60
C PRO A 265 5.17 -5.28 2.37
N GLU A 266 4.74 -4.55 3.39
CA GLU A 266 4.67 -3.09 3.39
C GLU A 266 6.04 -2.42 3.18
N ASN A 267 7.14 -3.06 3.59
CA ASN A 267 8.50 -2.59 3.30
C ASN A 267 8.83 -2.76 1.81
N THR A 268 8.38 -3.85 1.19
CA THR A 268 8.50 -4.03 -0.26
C THR A 268 7.73 -2.94 -0.98
N LEU A 269 6.51 -2.67 -0.54
CA LEU A 269 5.66 -1.63 -1.13
C LEU A 269 6.28 -0.23 -0.99
N PHE A 270 6.84 0.08 0.18
CA PHE A 270 7.58 1.30 0.47
C PHE A 270 8.77 1.47 -0.48
N GLY A 271 9.46 0.37 -0.81
CA GLY A 271 10.59 0.35 -1.75
C GLY A 271 10.26 0.81 -3.17
N PHE A 272 8.99 0.76 -3.58
CA PHE A 272 8.56 1.25 -4.91
C PHE A 272 8.31 2.77 -4.95
N ILE A 273 8.31 3.45 -3.80
CA ILE A 273 8.03 4.89 -3.70
C ILE A 273 9.30 5.69 -3.98
N ASN A 274 9.20 6.62 -4.92
CA ASN A 274 10.18 7.68 -5.06
C ASN A 274 9.87 8.80 -4.06
N PHE A 275 10.58 8.87 -2.93
CA PHE A 275 10.30 9.87 -1.89
C PHE A 275 10.54 11.33 -2.30
N GLU A 276 11.26 11.59 -3.40
CA GLU A 276 11.39 12.95 -3.92
C GLU A 276 10.12 13.42 -4.66
N THR A 277 9.39 12.49 -5.28
CA THR A 277 8.24 12.82 -6.13
C THR A 277 6.91 12.33 -5.57
N GLY A 278 6.92 11.30 -4.73
CA GLY A 278 5.78 10.52 -4.25
C GLY A 278 5.26 9.46 -5.20
N GLU A 279 5.85 9.31 -6.38
CA GLU A 279 5.35 8.37 -7.39
C GLU A 279 5.70 6.91 -7.01
N VAL A 280 4.79 5.99 -7.33
CA VAL A 280 5.05 4.55 -7.24
C VAL A 280 5.38 4.02 -8.63
N THR A 281 6.54 3.36 -8.77
CA THR A 281 7.07 2.87 -10.06
C THR A 281 7.01 1.35 -10.19
N PHE A 282 6.86 0.85 -11.42
CA PHE A 282 6.83 -0.58 -11.72
C PHE A 282 8.19 -1.27 -11.55
N GLY A 283 8.16 -2.51 -11.05
CA GLY A 283 9.33 -3.40 -10.94
C GLY A 283 10.42 -2.88 -10.00
N ASP A 284 11.66 -3.34 -10.18
CA ASP A 284 12.85 -2.90 -9.43
C ASP A 284 13.28 -1.44 -9.69
N GLY A 285 12.37 -0.59 -10.17
CA GLY A 285 12.64 0.78 -10.63
C GLY A 285 13.27 0.86 -12.03
N SER A 286 13.48 -0.27 -12.73
CA SER A 286 14.06 -0.28 -14.08
C SER A 286 13.13 0.26 -15.17
N ILE A 287 11.82 0.30 -14.92
CA ILE A 287 10.84 0.94 -15.80
C ILE A 287 10.29 2.17 -15.05
N PRO A 288 10.81 3.37 -15.32
CA PRO A 288 10.40 4.61 -14.65
C PRO A 288 9.08 5.12 -15.24
N VAL A 289 8.04 4.29 -15.19
CA VAL A 289 6.69 4.67 -15.52
C VAL A 289 5.92 4.64 -14.22
N ALA A 290 5.60 5.83 -13.71
CA ALA A 290 4.68 5.97 -12.61
C ALA A 290 3.34 5.36 -12.98
N ASN A 291 2.77 4.60 -12.04
CA ASN A 291 1.46 4.01 -12.21
C ASN A 291 0.49 4.65 -11.23
N ILE A 292 -0.52 5.36 -11.75
CA ILE A 292 -1.54 6.03 -10.93
C ILE A 292 -2.28 5.02 -10.03
N MET A 293 -2.62 3.86 -10.57
CA MET A 293 -3.36 2.83 -9.87
C MET A 293 -2.53 2.24 -8.72
N SER A 294 -1.27 1.86 -8.95
CA SER A 294 -0.34 1.39 -7.91
C SER A 294 -0.06 2.48 -6.87
N THR A 295 0.08 3.73 -7.30
CA THR A 295 0.22 4.91 -6.42
C THR A 295 -0.99 5.04 -5.50
N ALA A 296 -2.20 4.96 -6.06
CA ALA A 296 -3.44 5.02 -5.30
C ALA A 296 -3.55 3.86 -4.29
N LEU A 297 -3.30 2.63 -4.72
CA LEU A 297 -3.36 1.46 -3.83
C LEU A 297 -2.33 1.53 -2.71
N ALA A 298 -1.15 2.08 -2.96
CA ALA A 298 -0.14 2.28 -1.92
C ALA A 298 -0.66 3.21 -0.81
N VAL A 299 -1.28 4.33 -1.18
CA VAL A 299 -1.94 5.22 -0.19
C VAL A 299 -3.01 4.47 0.61
N GLN A 300 -3.82 3.63 -0.04
CA GLN A 300 -4.84 2.83 0.64
C GLN A 300 -4.23 1.90 1.68
N VAL A 301 -3.18 1.16 1.31
CA VAL A 301 -2.46 0.27 2.23
C VAL A 301 -1.90 1.03 3.42
N PHE A 302 -1.21 2.16 3.21
CA PHE A 302 -0.63 2.95 4.29
C PHE A 302 -1.66 3.66 5.17
N ARG A 303 -2.92 3.72 4.74
CA ARG A 303 -4.06 4.19 5.54
C ARG A 303 -4.90 3.06 6.12
N GLY A 304 -4.53 1.80 5.90
CA GLY A 304 -5.30 0.65 6.37
C GLY A 304 -6.67 0.52 5.69
N VAL A 305 -6.83 1.12 4.51
CA VAL A 305 -8.07 1.02 3.73
C VAL A 305 -8.13 -0.37 3.07
N VAL A 306 -9.16 -1.14 3.42
CA VAL A 306 -9.45 -2.44 2.82
C VAL A 306 -10.86 -2.43 2.25
N TRP A 307 -11.03 -2.84 1.00
CA TRP A 307 -12.30 -2.67 0.29
C TRP A 307 -13.48 -3.41 0.93
N ALA A 308 -13.21 -4.58 1.50
CA ALA A 308 -14.23 -5.45 2.06
C ALA A 308 -14.71 -5.05 3.47
N ASP A 309 -14.12 -4.02 4.09
CA ASP A 309 -14.53 -3.50 5.41
C ASP A 309 -15.17 -2.10 5.33
N LEU A 310 -15.22 -1.51 4.13
CA LEU A 310 -15.86 -0.22 3.90
C LEU A 310 -17.38 -0.34 4.16
N GLY A 311 -17.91 0.49 5.05
CA GLY A 311 -19.34 0.51 5.39
C GLY A 311 -19.75 -0.24 6.67
N ALA A 312 -18.88 -1.02 7.30
CA ALA A 312 -19.13 -1.56 8.65
C ALA A 312 -19.12 -0.47 9.75
N GLY A 313 -18.77 0.77 9.36
CA GLY A 313 -18.03 1.67 10.22
C GLY A 313 -16.66 1.06 10.41
N LEU A 314 -15.59 1.80 10.13
CA LEU A 314 -14.30 1.45 10.74
C LEU A 314 -14.61 1.11 12.21
N PRO A 315 -13.99 0.10 12.82
CA PRO A 315 -13.80 0.22 14.25
C PRO A 315 -13.09 1.56 14.38
N THR A 316 -13.86 2.58 14.78
CA THR A 316 -13.27 3.66 15.53
C THR A 316 -12.42 2.91 16.52
N SER A 317 -11.13 3.17 16.55
CA SER A 317 -10.43 3.13 17.80
C SER A 317 -11.23 4.06 18.72
N ASP A 318 -12.34 3.54 19.23
CA ASP A 318 -13.06 4.02 20.37
C ASP A 318 -11.98 3.87 21.39
N GLY A 319 -11.24 4.98 21.57
CA GLY A 319 -10.08 5.05 22.43
C GLY A 319 -10.58 4.43 23.71
N GLY A 320 -10.16 3.18 23.91
CA GLY A 320 -10.69 2.38 24.99
C GLY A 320 -10.39 3.23 26.19
N GLU A 321 -11.43 3.79 26.81
CA GLU A 321 -11.34 4.33 28.14
C GLU A 321 -10.93 3.12 28.97
N THR A 322 -9.62 2.89 29.03
CA THR A 322 -8.97 2.07 30.02
C THR A 322 -9.45 2.70 31.30
N SER A 323 -10.22 1.91 32.03
CA SER A 323 -10.80 2.35 33.28
C SER A 323 -9.68 2.92 34.13
N ASP A 324 -9.73 4.23 34.37
CA ASP A 324 -8.91 4.93 35.35
C ASP A 324 -9.02 4.15 36.67
N GLY A 325 -7.93 3.45 36.96
CA GLY A 325 -7.95 2.27 37.79
C GLY A 325 -6.57 1.93 38.34
N GLY A 326 -5.75 2.93 38.63
CA GLY A 326 -4.61 2.76 39.53
C GLY A 326 -3.39 3.61 39.21
N ASP A 327 -3.37 4.83 39.74
CA ASP A 327 -2.21 5.49 40.37
C ASP A 327 -0.85 4.77 40.19
N THR A 328 -0.15 5.06 39.09
CA THR A 328 1.31 4.95 38.97
C THR A 328 1.85 6.25 38.42
N ALA A 329 2.91 6.75 39.04
CA ALA A 329 3.51 8.05 38.80
C ALA A 329 3.65 8.39 37.31
N ALA A 330 3.27 9.62 36.92
CA ALA A 330 3.55 10.18 35.60
C ALA A 330 5.05 10.00 35.31
N THR A 331 5.37 9.06 34.43
CA THR A 331 6.68 8.97 33.80
C THR A 331 6.83 10.23 32.94
N GLU A 332 8.02 10.81 32.99
CA GLU A 332 8.36 11.97 32.19
C GLU A 332 8.50 11.49 30.74
N GLU A 333 7.43 11.64 29.94
CA GLU A 333 7.46 11.33 28.51
C GLU A 333 8.63 12.05 27.85
N GLY A 334 9.45 11.30 27.11
CA GLY A 334 10.58 11.82 26.37
C GLY A 334 10.15 12.64 25.15
N PRO A 335 11.10 13.21 24.39
CA PRO A 335 10.81 13.83 23.11
C PRO A 335 10.03 12.88 22.19
N ALA A 336 9.02 13.42 21.50
CA ALA A 336 8.21 12.65 20.55
C ALA A 336 9.07 12.14 19.39
N LEU A 337 8.80 10.89 19.00
CA LEU A 337 9.34 10.25 17.80
C LEU A 337 8.45 10.54 16.60
N ASP A 338 9.03 10.37 15.42
CA ASP A 338 8.24 10.36 14.19
C ASP A 338 7.31 9.14 14.17
N PRO A 339 6.03 9.26 13.74
CA PRO A 339 5.10 8.14 13.70
C PRO A 339 5.59 6.92 12.91
N ASN A 340 6.54 7.09 11.98
CA ASN A 340 7.14 5.97 11.26
C ASN A 340 7.90 4.98 12.17
N TRP A 341 8.28 5.39 13.39
CA TRP A 341 8.85 4.47 14.39
C TRP A 341 7.86 3.38 14.86
N ALA A 342 6.56 3.53 14.60
CA ALA A 342 5.57 2.50 14.86
C ALA A 342 5.86 1.17 14.12
N VAL A 343 6.59 1.20 12.99
CA VAL A 343 7.01 -0.02 12.30
C VAL A 343 7.97 -0.86 13.16
N VAL A 344 8.84 -0.20 13.92
CA VAL A 344 9.77 -0.85 14.85
C VAL A 344 9.00 -1.35 16.07
N ALA A 345 8.03 -0.57 16.57
CA ALA A 345 7.13 -1.00 17.64
C ALA A 345 6.43 -2.32 17.27
N GLY A 346 5.83 -2.37 16.09
CA GLY A 346 5.15 -3.56 15.56
C GLY A 346 6.08 -4.76 15.44
N GLY A 347 7.30 -4.55 14.92
CA GLY A 347 8.32 -5.60 14.82
C GLY A 347 8.70 -6.22 16.17
N PHE A 348 8.68 -5.44 17.25
CA PHE A 348 9.00 -5.91 18.60
C PHE A 348 7.77 -6.31 19.44
N GLY A 349 6.56 -6.17 18.89
CA GLY A 349 5.32 -6.36 19.65
C GLY A 349 5.14 -5.35 20.80
N MET A 350 5.70 -4.15 20.64
CA MET A 350 5.50 -3.03 21.57
C MET A 350 4.11 -2.44 21.38
N ALA A 351 3.54 -1.91 22.45
CA ALA A 351 2.25 -1.20 22.37
C ALA A 351 2.39 0.12 21.58
N GLU A 352 3.51 0.82 21.80
CA GLU A 352 3.85 2.08 21.17
C GLU A 352 5.37 2.26 21.11
N LEU A 353 5.81 3.15 20.23
CA LEU A 353 7.18 3.68 20.12
C LEU A 353 7.05 5.08 19.53
N ASP A 354 6.38 5.96 20.28
CA ASP A 354 6.02 7.30 19.87
C ASP A 354 6.75 8.40 20.66
N THR A 355 7.45 8.02 21.73
CA THR A 355 8.29 8.89 22.54
C THR A 355 9.63 8.24 22.89
N ALA A 356 10.64 9.06 23.24
CA ALA A 356 11.99 8.54 23.49
C ALA A 356 12.06 7.56 24.69
N ASP A 357 11.19 7.67 25.69
CA ASP A 357 11.18 6.76 26.83
C ASP A 357 10.73 5.34 26.46
N ASP A 358 10.01 5.16 25.37
CA ASP A 358 9.61 3.84 24.87
C ASP A 358 10.82 2.97 24.49
N PHE A 359 11.97 3.57 24.14
CA PHE A 359 13.20 2.79 23.94
C PHE A 359 13.70 2.15 25.25
N LEU A 360 13.33 2.69 26.41
CA LEU A 360 13.76 2.21 27.73
C LEU A 360 12.88 1.06 28.25
N VAL A 361 12.20 0.34 27.35
CA VAL A 361 11.56 -0.93 27.66
C VAL A 361 12.42 -2.09 27.17
N THR A 362 12.29 -3.24 27.83
CA THR A 362 12.91 -4.48 27.35
C THR A 362 12.00 -5.12 26.31
N VAL A 363 12.52 -5.33 25.11
CA VAL A 363 11.85 -6.05 24.03
C VAL A 363 12.61 -7.34 23.70
N VAL A 364 11.98 -8.22 22.92
CA VAL A 364 12.61 -9.44 22.42
C VAL A 364 12.82 -9.30 20.92
N ASP A 365 14.06 -9.48 20.47
CA ASP A 365 14.38 -9.52 19.05
C ASP A 365 13.56 -10.63 18.37
N PRO A 366 12.70 -10.29 17.40
CA PRO A 366 11.78 -11.26 16.79
C PRO A 366 12.51 -12.34 15.97
N PHE A 367 13.79 -12.14 15.62
CA PHE A 367 14.55 -13.05 14.75
C PHE A 367 15.39 -14.06 15.53
N ASN A 368 15.97 -13.67 16.66
CA ASN A 368 16.87 -14.53 17.43
C ASN A 368 16.42 -14.77 18.88
N GLY A 369 15.44 -14.02 19.38
CA GLY A 369 14.90 -14.14 20.74
C GLY A 369 15.75 -13.50 21.82
N ASP A 370 16.77 -12.71 21.48
CA ASP A 370 17.60 -11.99 22.44
C ASP A 370 16.82 -10.79 23.01
N GLU A 371 17.03 -10.49 24.30
CA GLU A 371 16.46 -9.31 24.93
C GLU A 371 17.24 -8.05 24.47
N LEU A 372 16.52 -7.05 23.98
CA LEU A 372 17.05 -5.73 23.63
C LEU A 372 16.50 -4.68 24.59
N PHE A 373 17.31 -3.68 24.91
CA PHE A 373 16.94 -2.56 25.76
C PHE A 373 17.63 -1.27 25.30
N GLY A 374 16.91 -0.15 25.32
CA GLY A 374 17.46 1.18 25.10
C GLY A 374 18.14 1.30 23.74
N VAL A 375 19.41 1.71 23.77
CA VAL A 375 20.29 1.84 22.62
C VAL A 375 20.40 0.58 21.74
N GLN A 376 20.14 -0.62 22.30
CA GLN A 376 20.17 -1.86 21.52
C GLN A 376 19.07 -1.92 20.47
N ILE A 377 17.91 -1.32 20.74
CA ILE A 377 16.81 -1.21 19.77
C ILE A 377 17.27 -0.33 18.59
N ILE A 378 17.90 0.82 18.88
CA ILE A 378 18.45 1.71 17.84
C ILE A 378 19.54 1.02 17.02
N ASN A 379 20.46 0.30 17.68
CA ASN A 379 21.51 -0.44 16.99
C ASN A 379 20.93 -1.55 16.10
N TRP A 380 19.90 -2.23 16.58
CA TRP A 380 19.18 -3.22 15.78
C TRP A 380 18.53 -2.57 14.56
N THR A 381 17.85 -1.43 14.74
CA THR A 381 17.25 -0.63 13.66
C THR A 381 18.28 -0.22 12.61
N ALA A 382 19.52 0.09 13.01
CA ALA A 382 20.61 0.47 12.12
C ALA A 382 21.17 -0.69 11.29
N GLU A 383 21.19 -1.89 11.84
CA GLU A 383 21.80 -3.07 11.20
C GLU A 383 20.81 -3.89 10.38
N TYR A 384 19.51 -3.74 10.67
CA TYR A 384 18.48 -4.47 9.95
C TYR A 384 18.24 -3.88 8.56
N THR A 385 18.07 -4.72 7.54
CA THR A 385 18.10 -4.33 6.11
C THR A 385 17.11 -3.21 5.75
N TYR A 386 15.97 -3.15 6.43
CA TYR A 386 14.83 -2.33 6.00
C TYR A 386 14.53 -1.15 6.91
N THR A 387 15.11 -1.06 8.09
CA THR A 387 14.89 0.03 9.04
C THR A 387 15.99 1.10 9.13
N PRO A 388 17.15 1.08 8.44
CA PRO A 388 18.19 2.10 8.65
C PRO A 388 17.70 3.50 8.27
N PHE A 389 16.78 3.57 7.30
CA PHE A 389 16.16 4.82 6.88
C PHE A 389 15.45 5.55 8.04
N LEU A 390 14.98 4.83 9.07
CA LEU A 390 14.34 5.47 10.22
C LEU A 390 15.34 6.33 10.99
N ILE A 391 16.59 5.86 11.08
CA ILE A 391 17.67 6.63 11.70
C ILE A 391 18.12 7.76 10.77
N GLU A 392 18.24 7.48 9.48
CA GLU A 392 18.65 8.48 8.49
C GLU A 392 17.67 9.64 8.33
N GLN A 393 16.36 9.39 8.49
CA GLN A 393 15.33 10.38 8.17
C GLN A 393 14.66 10.96 9.42
N PHE A 394 14.50 10.17 10.49
CA PHE A 394 13.61 10.52 11.59
C PHE A 394 14.29 10.59 12.96
N MET A 395 15.53 10.11 13.11
CA MET A 395 16.23 10.24 14.38
C MET A 395 16.67 11.69 14.61
N THR A 396 16.31 12.24 15.77
CA THR A 396 16.65 13.62 16.12
C THR A 396 17.72 13.69 17.21
N ALA A 397 18.43 14.82 17.28
CA ALA A 397 19.41 15.04 18.33
C ALA A 397 18.77 15.08 19.72
N ASP A 398 17.56 15.63 19.84
CA ASP A 398 16.84 15.73 21.12
C ASP A 398 16.52 14.35 21.70
N VAL A 399 16.05 13.41 20.87
CA VAL A 399 15.80 12.01 21.27
C VAL A 399 17.09 11.35 21.77
N LEU A 400 18.18 11.43 21.01
CA LEU A 400 19.45 10.79 21.37
C LEU A 400 20.08 11.42 22.63
N LEU A 401 20.00 12.74 22.78
CA LEU A 401 20.50 13.45 23.97
C LEU A 401 19.66 13.11 25.20
N TRP A 402 18.34 13.01 25.05
CA TRP A 402 17.44 12.59 26.12
C TRP A 402 17.75 11.16 26.56
N LEU A 403 17.88 10.22 25.63
CA LEU A 403 18.26 8.83 25.93
C LEU A 403 19.60 8.74 26.64
N ALA A 404 20.59 9.55 26.23
CA ALA A 404 21.89 9.58 26.88
C ALA A 404 21.87 10.09 28.32
N ASP A 405 20.89 10.91 28.71
CA ASP A 405 20.71 11.36 30.10
C ASP A 405 20.06 10.27 30.98
N HIS A 406 19.31 9.35 30.36
CA HIS A 406 18.52 8.33 31.05
C HIS A 406 19.14 6.92 30.98
N GLU A 407 20.02 6.65 30.01
CA GLU A 407 20.72 5.39 29.84
C GLU A 407 22.24 5.54 30.09
N PRO A 408 22.79 4.94 31.16
CA PRO A 408 24.23 4.93 31.39
C PRO A 408 24.99 4.33 30.21
N ASP A 409 26.11 4.96 29.85
CA ASP A 409 26.98 4.50 28.76
C ASP A 409 26.32 4.48 27.36
N PHE A 410 25.16 5.13 27.17
CA PHE A 410 24.44 5.22 25.88
C PHE A 410 25.38 5.50 24.70
N TRP A 411 26.19 6.56 24.78
CA TRP A 411 27.12 6.92 23.71
C TRP A 411 28.19 5.87 23.45
N THR A 412 28.62 5.13 24.47
CA THR A 412 29.60 4.05 24.29
C THR A 412 28.97 2.86 23.57
N ASN A 413 27.68 2.64 23.79
CA ASN A 413 26.94 1.48 23.29
C ASN A 413 26.22 1.73 21.96
N LEU A 414 25.97 2.98 21.56
CA LEU A 414 25.44 3.33 20.24
C LEU A 414 26.44 2.90 19.17
N SER A 415 26.03 2.08 18.19
CA SER A 415 26.93 1.45 17.21
C SER A 415 27.49 2.46 16.20
N ASP A 416 28.67 2.17 15.64
CA ASP A 416 29.24 3.01 14.58
C ASP A 416 28.36 3.01 13.32
N VAL A 417 27.62 1.92 13.07
CA VAL A 417 26.63 1.83 11.99
C VAL A 417 25.50 2.84 12.23
N ALA A 418 24.88 2.83 13.43
CA ALA A 418 23.83 3.77 13.78
C ALA A 418 24.31 5.24 13.68
N ILE A 419 25.52 5.52 14.17
CA ILE A 419 26.13 6.86 14.10
C ILE A 419 26.35 7.28 12.64
N GLY A 420 26.79 6.35 11.78
CA GLY A 420 27.04 6.61 10.35
C GLY A 420 25.78 6.93 9.55
N LEU A 421 24.60 6.52 10.03
CA LEU A 421 23.30 6.82 9.42
C LEU A 421 22.76 8.19 9.82
N LEU A 422 23.24 8.80 10.91
CA LEU A 422 22.68 10.05 11.42
C LEU A 422 22.84 11.22 10.42
N PRO A 423 21.80 12.05 10.23
CA PRO A 423 21.91 13.30 9.48
C PRO A 423 23.06 14.17 9.97
N ALA A 424 23.75 14.86 9.07
CA ALA A 424 24.91 15.67 9.41
C ALA A 424 24.59 16.78 10.43
N ASP A 425 23.39 17.34 10.39
CA ASP A 425 22.89 18.34 11.33
C ASP A 425 22.49 17.77 12.69
N VAL A 426 22.02 16.52 12.74
CA VAL A 426 21.81 15.77 13.98
C VAL A 426 23.17 15.44 14.62
N LEU A 427 24.08 14.86 13.84
CA LEU A 427 25.43 14.50 14.29
C LEU A 427 26.20 15.71 14.85
N ALA A 428 26.09 16.88 14.21
CA ALA A 428 26.75 18.10 14.64
C ALA A 428 26.33 18.60 16.04
N GLN A 429 25.21 18.11 16.57
CA GLN A 429 24.68 18.46 17.90
C GLN A 429 25.12 17.47 18.99
N LEU A 430 25.71 16.33 18.62
CA LEU A 430 26.13 15.28 19.54
C LEU A 430 27.53 15.57 20.14
N PRO A 431 27.96 14.86 21.20
CA PRO A 431 29.31 15.01 21.76
C PRO A 431 30.43 14.82 20.72
N GLU A 432 31.53 15.58 20.83
CA GLU A 432 32.63 15.58 19.84
C GLU A 432 33.26 14.19 19.63
N ASP A 433 33.29 13.35 20.67
CA ASP A 433 33.80 11.98 20.62
C ASP A 433 32.85 11.02 19.87
N VAL A 434 31.53 11.26 19.91
CA VAL A 434 30.55 10.56 19.09
C VAL A 434 30.67 10.99 17.64
N GLN A 435 30.80 12.30 17.38
CA GLN A 435 31.02 12.84 16.03
C GLN A 435 32.27 12.24 15.37
N ALA A 436 33.34 12.04 16.13
CA ALA A 436 34.58 11.47 15.63
C ALA A 436 34.46 10.00 15.20
N ARG A 437 33.40 9.28 15.61
CA ARG A 437 33.15 7.88 15.25
C ARG A 437 32.47 7.72 13.90
N ALA A 438 31.68 8.69 13.46
CA ALA A 438 30.98 8.66 12.16
C ALA A 438 31.92 8.58 10.94
N GLY A 439 33.21 8.89 11.12
CA GLY A 439 34.21 8.91 10.04
C GLY A 439 35.18 7.73 10.01
N ASN A 440 35.01 6.73 10.88
CA ASN A 440 35.83 5.51 10.92
C ASN A 440 35.02 4.31 10.39
#